data_AF-A0A8S2QVC4-F1
#
_entry.id   AF-A0A8S2QVC4-F1
#
_cell.length_a   1.000
_cell.length_b   1.000
_cell.length_c   1.000
_cell.angle_alpha   90.00
_cell.angle_beta   90.00
_cell.angle_gamma   90.00
#
_symmetry.space_group_name_H-M   'P 1'
#
loop_
_entity.id
_entity.type
_entity.pdbx_description
1 polymer ?
#
loop_
_entity_poly.entity_id
_entity_poly.type
_entity_poly.pdbx_seq_one_letter_code
_entity_poly.pdbx_strand_id
1 'polypeptide(L)'
;MTYFREAVVNTQELLDLLVKCENKIQTRIKIGVNSKMPSRFPPVVFCTPKELGGLSMLSVGHISIPQSDLRWSKQIDVGSTHFCSRTSHDEDQLILILYRYIMPWEAEFIDSQRVWTEYALKRQEANTQNKRLTLDDLEDSWDRGIPRIDTLFQKDRHVLAYDKEWRILKQNPFWWTHQRYKMLTGLEASKTWPDWGSDIHDGKLWNLNNYRTDMIQALGGVEGILEHTLCKGLQRIFQRGKELTNAQRSGLNQIPNRHFTSWWSPTIDRANVYVDFQVQLNFTGIFMHGKIPTLKISLIQIFRVHLWLKIRESVVLDLCQVFDQEL
;
A
#
# COMPACT_ATOMS: atom_id res chain seq x y z
N MET A 1 10.96 12.77 -4.80
CA MET A 1 9.85 13.59 -4.28
C MET A 1 10.21 14.31 -2.99
N THR A 2 10.62 13.64 -1.92
CA THR A 2 10.90 14.28 -0.61
C THR A 2 12.12 15.21 -0.58
N TYR A 3 13.14 14.95 -1.41
CA TYR A 3 14.31 15.84 -1.56
C TYR A 3 14.03 17.04 -2.47
N PHE A 4 13.58 16.81 -3.70
CA PHE A 4 13.39 17.88 -4.69
C PHE A 4 12.08 18.68 -4.52
N ARG A 5 11.06 18.11 -3.87
CA ARG A 5 9.76 18.72 -3.57
C ARG A 5 9.18 19.54 -4.74
N GLU A 6 9.06 20.86 -4.59
CA GLU A 6 8.51 21.79 -5.58
C GLU A 6 9.27 21.82 -6.92
N ALA A 7 10.58 21.56 -6.93
CA ALA A 7 11.37 21.54 -8.16
C ALA A 7 10.91 20.43 -9.14
N VAL A 8 10.30 19.36 -8.63
CA VAL A 8 9.76 18.28 -9.47
C VAL A 8 8.60 18.77 -10.33
N VAL A 9 7.73 19.62 -9.79
CA VAL A 9 6.56 20.14 -10.51
C VAL A 9 6.97 21.08 -11.62
N ASN A 10 8.02 21.86 -11.41
CA ASN A 10 8.55 22.79 -12.40
C ASN A 10 9.35 22.09 -13.52
N THR A 11 9.69 20.81 -13.36
CA THR A 11 10.50 20.06 -14.32
C THR A 11 9.64 19.08 -15.12
N GLN A 12 9.09 19.53 -16.25
CA GLN A 12 8.18 18.72 -17.08
C GLN A 12 8.80 17.38 -17.54
N GLU A 13 10.06 17.39 -17.95
CA GLU A 13 10.77 16.18 -18.37
C GLU A 13 10.84 15.10 -17.27
N LEU A 14 10.96 15.55 -16.01
CA LEU A 14 10.98 14.66 -14.86
C LEU A 14 9.58 14.08 -14.59
N LEU A 15 8.52 14.87 -14.75
CA LEU A 15 7.14 14.39 -14.63
C LEU A 15 6.83 13.31 -15.67
N ASP A 16 7.20 13.55 -16.94
CA ASP A 16 7.05 12.57 -18.02
C ASP A 16 7.84 11.29 -17.73
N LEU A 17 9.05 11.41 -17.20
CA LEU A 17 9.87 10.27 -16.82
C LEU A 17 9.24 9.48 -15.67
N LEU A 18 8.67 10.15 -14.67
CA LEU A 18 8.00 9.50 -13.53
C LEU A 18 6.79 8.69 -13.99
N VAL A 19 5.95 9.26 -14.88
CA VAL A 19 4.81 8.55 -15.47
C VAL A 19 5.26 7.34 -16.29
N LYS A 20 6.32 7.50 -17.11
CA LYS A 20 6.90 6.38 -17.87
C LYS A 20 7.43 5.27 -16.96
N CYS A 21 8.08 5.62 -15.85
CA CYS A 21 8.60 4.67 -14.88
C CYS A 21 7.49 3.94 -14.13
N GLU A 22 6.44 4.65 -13.70
CA GLU A 22 5.25 4.08 -13.06
C GLU A 22 4.60 3.05 -14.00
N ASN A 23 4.39 3.40 -15.27
CA ASN A 23 3.86 2.50 -16.29
C ASN A 23 4.76 1.29 -16.55
N LYS A 24 6.10 1.45 -16.53
CA LYS A 24 7.05 0.33 -16.66
C LYS A 24 6.93 -0.65 -15.49
N ILE A 25 6.80 -0.14 -14.25
CA ILE A 25 6.62 -0.97 -13.05
C ILE A 25 5.28 -1.72 -13.11
N GLN A 26 4.18 -1.01 -13.41
CA GLN A 26 2.87 -1.64 -13.59
C GLN A 26 2.92 -2.71 -14.68
N THR A 27 3.58 -2.44 -15.81
CA THR A 27 3.76 -3.40 -16.91
C THR A 27 4.57 -4.62 -16.47
N ARG A 28 5.59 -4.44 -15.62
CA ARG A 28 6.36 -5.55 -15.07
C ARG A 28 5.51 -6.45 -14.16
N ILE A 29 4.63 -5.86 -13.34
CA ILE A 29 3.69 -6.60 -12.50
C ILE A 29 2.69 -7.39 -13.37
N LYS A 30 2.12 -6.73 -14.38
CA LYS A 30 1.23 -7.33 -15.40
C LYS A 30 1.87 -8.57 -16.06
N ILE A 31 3.12 -8.44 -16.52
CA ILE A 31 3.90 -9.54 -17.08
C ILE A 31 4.11 -10.66 -16.05
N GLY A 32 4.36 -10.33 -14.78
CA GLY A 32 4.52 -11.33 -13.70
C GLY A 32 3.27 -12.19 -13.47
N VAL A 33 2.08 -11.64 -13.72
CA VAL A 33 0.77 -12.34 -13.64
C VAL A 33 0.40 -13.00 -14.98
N ASN A 34 1.25 -12.89 -16.00
CA ASN A 34 1.02 -13.39 -17.36
C ASN A 34 -0.20 -12.77 -18.05
N SER A 35 -0.44 -11.47 -17.85
CA SER A 35 -1.47 -10.74 -18.60
C SER A 35 -1.10 -9.29 -18.80
N LYS A 36 -1.30 -8.75 -20.01
CA LYS A 36 -1.04 -7.34 -20.33
C LYS A 36 -2.32 -6.49 -20.45
N MET A 37 -3.50 -7.09 -20.30
CA MET A 37 -4.76 -6.39 -20.54
C MET A 37 -5.08 -5.41 -19.41
N PRO A 38 -5.29 -4.11 -19.72
CA PRO A 38 -5.57 -3.09 -18.70
C PRO A 38 -6.80 -3.42 -17.83
N SER A 39 -7.82 -4.03 -18.43
CA SER A 39 -9.07 -4.43 -17.79
C SER A 39 -8.90 -5.37 -16.59
N ARG A 40 -7.86 -6.21 -16.53
CA ARG A 40 -7.60 -7.09 -15.37
C ARG A 40 -6.92 -6.39 -14.22
N PHE A 41 -6.38 -5.21 -14.47
CA PHE A 41 -5.56 -4.47 -13.53
C PHE A 41 -6.11 -3.06 -13.38
N PRO A 42 -7.32 -2.92 -12.81
CA PRO A 42 -7.82 -1.62 -12.40
C PRO A 42 -6.88 -1.00 -11.35
N PRO A 43 -6.89 0.34 -11.20
CA PRO A 43 -5.94 1.02 -10.31
C PRO A 43 -5.99 0.54 -8.85
N VAL A 44 -7.15 0.06 -8.40
CA VAL A 44 -7.35 -0.55 -7.07
C VAL A 44 -6.34 -1.67 -6.78
N VAL A 45 -5.94 -2.46 -7.77
CA VAL A 45 -4.97 -3.55 -7.59
C VAL A 45 -3.57 -3.04 -7.23
N PHE A 46 -3.19 -1.86 -7.74
CA PHE A 46 -1.88 -1.26 -7.50
C PHE A 46 -1.85 -0.35 -6.28
N CYS A 47 -2.85 0.51 -6.14
CA CYS A 47 -2.83 1.62 -5.17
C CYS A 47 -3.41 1.23 -3.80
N THR A 48 -4.15 0.11 -3.69
CA THR A 48 -4.67 -0.36 -2.41
C THR A 48 -3.53 -0.60 -1.40
N PRO A 49 -3.67 -0.17 -0.14
CA PRO A 49 -2.67 -0.41 0.90
C PRO A 49 -2.39 -1.90 1.16
N LYS A 50 -1.19 -2.21 1.67
CA LYS A 50 -0.72 -3.59 1.87
C LYS A 50 -1.56 -4.38 2.88
N GLU A 51 -2.15 -3.69 3.85
CA GLU A 51 -3.01 -4.23 4.90
C GLU A 51 -4.35 -4.71 4.35
N LEU A 52 -4.78 -4.19 3.20
CA LEU A 52 -5.94 -4.66 2.44
C LEU A 52 -5.54 -5.60 1.28
N GLY A 53 -4.29 -6.09 1.28
CA GLY A 53 -3.77 -7.03 0.29
C GLY A 53 -3.34 -6.41 -1.05
N GLY A 54 -3.28 -5.08 -1.15
CA GLY A 54 -2.77 -4.37 -2.33
C GLY A 54 -1.25 -4.15 -2.32
N LEU A 55 -0.73 -3.47 -3.34
CA LEU A 55 0.71 -3.22 -3.48
C LEU A 55 1.18 -1.93 -2.79
N SER A 56 0.25 -1.06 -2.37
CA SER A 56 0.52 0.27 -1.82
C SER A 56 1.44 1.10 -2.72
N MET A 57 1.26 0.99 -4.04
CA MET A 57 2.01 1.77 -5.00
C MET A 57 1.64 3.25 -4.86
N LEU A 58 2.64 4.08 -4.58
CA LEU A 58 2.46 5.53 -4.55
C LEU A 58 2.38 6.04 -5.98
N SER A 59 1.30 6.74 -6.33
CA SER A 59 1.10 7.25 -7.66
C SER A 59 1.63 8.68 -7.76
N VAL A 60 2.34 8.94 -8.86
CA VAL A 60 2.85 10.26 -9.20
C VAL A 60 2.14 10.82 -10.44
N GLY A 61 1.57 9.95 -11.27
CA GLY A 61 0.69 10.34 -12.36
C GLY A 61 -0.78 10.48 -11.96
N HIS A 62 -1.55 11.18 -12.80
CA HIS A 62 -3.01 11.13 -12.74
C HIS A 62 -3.49 9.82 -13.36
N ILE A 63 -4.14 8.97 -12.56
CA ILE A 63 -4.81 7.76 -13.06
C ILE A 63 -6.30 7.92 -12.75
N SER A 64 -7.15 7.81 -13.78
CA SER A 64 -8.60 7.80 -13.63
C SER A 64 -9.08 6.43 -13.12
N ILE A 65 -10.02 6.42 -12.18
CA ILE A 65 -10.70 5.22 -11.71
C ILE A 65 -12.04 5.08 -12.44
N PRO A 66 -12.28 3.98 -13.16
CA PRO A 66 -13.56 3.75 -13.82
C PRO A 66 -14.73 3.63 -12.83
N GLN A 67 -15.88 4.21 -13.16
CA GLN A 67 -17.10 4.10 -12.34
C GLN A 67 -17.59 2.66 -12.13
N SER A 68 -17.26 1.73 -13.04
CA SER A 68 -17.58 0.31 -12.87
C SER A 68 -16.95 -0.29 -11.62
N ASP A 69 -15.80 0.24 -11.21
CA ASP A 69 -14.99 -0.32 -10.12
C ASP A 69 -15.46 0.17 -8.75
N LEU A 70 -16.40 1.11 -8.71
CA LEU A 70 -16.95 1.72 -7.49
C LEU A 70 -18.28 1.08 -7.01
N ARG A 71 -18.73 0.03 -7.70
CA ARG A 71 -19.97 -0.70 -7.38
C ARG A 71 -19.67 -1.82 -6.39
N TRP A 72 -20.49 -1.92 -5.35
CA TRP A 72 -20.38 -2.98 -4.35
C TRP A 72 -21.76 -3.46 -3.89
N SER A 73 -21.82 -4.62 -3.22
CA SER A 73 -23.09 -5.23 -2.79
C SER A 73 -22.96 -5.93 -1.45
N LYS A 74 -24.01 -5.85 -0.64
CA LYS A 74 -24.10 -6.50 0.67
C LYS A 74 -25.31 -7.39 0.73
N GLN A 75 -25.10 -8.65 1.10
CA GLN A 75 -26.19 -9.57 1.38
C GLN A 75 -26.65 -9.37 2.82
N ILE A 76 -27.93 -9.05 2.99
CA ILE A 76 -28.62 -8.87 4.28
C ILE A 76 -29.70 -9.97 4.36
N ASP A 77 -30.16 -10.32 5.56
CA ASP A 77 -31.19 -11.36 5.78
C ASP A 77 -32.48 -11.14 4.96
N VAL A 78 -32.78 -9.90 4.59
CA VAL A 78 -33.97 -9.51 3.79
C VAL A 78 -33.71 -9.57 2.28
N GLY A 79 -32.46 -9.60 1.83
CA GLY A 79 -32.09 -9.65 0.40
C GLY A 79 -30.72 -9.05 0.07
N SER A 80 -30.38 -9.00 -1.21
CA SER A 80 -29.16 -8.35 -1.71
C SER A 80 -29.38 -6.85 -1.92
N THR A 81 -28.56 -6.03 -1.26
CA THR A 81 -28.54 -4.57 -1.46
C THR A 81 -27.33 -4.18 -2.31
N HIS A 82 -27.54 -3.32 -3.31
CA HIS A 82 -26.49 -2.81 -4.20
C HIS A 82 -26.17 -1.35 -3.84
N PHE A 83 -24.89 -1.04 -3.76
CA PHE A 83 -24.37 0.26 -3.43
C PHE A 83 -23.41 0.73 -4.53
N CYS A 84 -23.38 2.03 -4.76
CA CYS A 84 -22.39 2.69 -5.61
C CYS A 84 -21.85 3.86 -4.80
N SER A 85 -20.53 4.02 -4.71
CA SER A 85 -19.94 5.08 -3.88
C SER A 85 -20.27 6.50 -4.36
N ARG A 86 -20.95 6.67 -5.51
CA ARG A 86 -21.47 7.95 -6.00
C ARG A 86 -22.58 7.81 -7.05
N THR A 87 -23.54 8.74 -7.05
CA THR A 87 -24.68 8.83 -7.99
C THR A 87 -24.67 10.08 -8.88
N SER A 88 -23.66 10.96 -8.79
CA SER A 88 -23.58 12.20 -9.58
C SER A 88 -22.42 12.22 -10.59
N HIS A 89 -22.70 12.80 -11.76
CA HIS A 89 -21.94 12.79 -13.03
C HIS A 89 -20.55 13.46 -13.05
N ASP A 90 -19.90 13.71 -11.91
CA ASP A 90 -18.56 14.31 -11.95
C ASP A 90 -17.51 13.29 -12.36
N GLU A 91 -16.72 13.71 -13.35
CA GLU A 91 -15.72 12.94 -14.09
C GLU A 91 -14.77 12.13 -13.19
N ASP A 92 -14.42 10.95 -13.70
CA ASP A 92 -13.24 10.13 -13.38
C ASP A 92 -12.51 10.49 -12.09
N GLN A 93 -12.66 9.63 -11.07
CA GLN A 93 -11.97 9.80 -9.81
C GLN A 93 -10.45 9.73 -10.04
N LEU A 94 -9.79 10.89 -9.95
CA LEU A 94 -8.36 11.01 -10.13
C LEU A 94 -7.66 10.46 -8.88
N ILE A 95 -6.74 9.52 -9.08
CA ILE A 95 -5.80 9.12 -8.05
C ILE A 95 -5.01 10.35 -7.58
N LEU A 96 -4.97 10.52 -6.26
CA LEU A 96 -4.36 11.66 -5.61
C LEU A 96 -2.84 11.66 -5.87
N ILE A 97 -2.30 12.79 -6.33
CA ILE A 97 -0.87 12.92 -6.61
C ILE A 97 -0.10 12.98 -5.29
N LEU A 98 0.94 12.15 -5.15
CA LEU A 98 1.85 12.14 -4.00
C LEU A 98 2.36 13.55 -3.61
N TYR A 99 2.56 14.43 -4.59
CA TYR A 99 3.00 15.82 -4.39
C TYR A 99 2.08 16.62 -3.43
N ARG A 100 0.76 16.41 -3.47
CA ARG A 100 -0.19 17.15 -2.61
C ARG A 100 0.03 16.88 -1.11
N TYR A 101 0.68 15.79 -0.77
CA TYR A 101 0.93 15.36 0.62
C TYR A 101 2.35 15.66 1.09
N ILE A 102 3.20 16.25 0.25
CA ILE A 102 4.54 16.67 0.61
C ILE A 102 4.56 18.19 0.65
N MET A 103 4.75 18.76 1.83
CA MET A 103 4.85 20.20 2.01
C MET A 103 6.03 20.76 1.18
N PRO A 104 5.90 21.88 0.46
CA PRO A 104 7.01 22.55 -0.22
C PRO A 104 8.15 22.96 0.74
N TRP A 105 9.36 23.19 0.23
CA TRP A 105 10.50 23.55 1.10
C TRP A 105 10.34 24.94 1.69
N GLU A 106 9.88 25.88 0.89
CA GLU A 106 9.60 27.25 1.33
C GLU A 106 8.67 27.28 2.56
N ALA A 107 7.56 26.54 2.48
CA ALA A 107 6.59 26.44 3.56
C ALA A 107 7.18 25.79 4.83
N GLU A 108 7.99 24.73 4.69
CA GLU A 108 8.67 24.10 5.84
C GLU A 108 9.66 25.05 6.53
N PHE A 109 10.40 25.86 5.77
CA PHE A 109 11.38 26.77 6.37
C PHE A 109 10.71 27.89 7.15
N ILE A 110 9.66 28.49 6.58
CA ILE A 110 8.85 29.50 7.26
C ILE A 110 8.23 28.92 8.52
N ASP A 111 7.63 27.73 8.42
CA ASP A 111 7.00 27.07 9.54
C ASP A 111 8.01 26.66 10.61
N SER A 112 9.20 26.19 10.22
CA SER A 112 10.28 25.85 11.13
C SER A 112 10.70 27.05 11.97
N GLN A 113 10.88 28.21 11.35
CA GLN A 113 11.27 29.42 12.06
C GLN A 113 10.21 29.83 13.09
N ARG A 114 8.93 29.73 12.73
CA ARG A 114 7.80 29.97 13.65
C ARG A 114 7.78 28.96 14.80
N VAL A 115 7.83 27.68 14.50
CA VAL A 115 7.72 26.59 15.48
C VAL A 115 8.89 26.62 16.48
N TRP A 116 10.11 26.90 16.01
CA TRP A 116 11.27 27.01 16.90
C TRP A 116 11.28 28.28 17.75
N THR A 117 10.73 29.39 17.25
CA THR A 117 10.58 30.61 18.06
C THR A 117 9.50 30.44 19.14
N GLU A 118 8.37 29.81 18.81
CA GLU A 118 7.33 29.44 19.78
C GLU A 118 7.87 28.48 20.85
N TYR A 119 8.64 27.45 20.45
CA TYR A 119 9.29 26.55 21.40
C TYR A 119 10.26 27.28 22.35
N ALA A 120 11.04 28.24 21.83
CA ALA A 120 11.97 29.02 22.65
C ALA A 120 11.23 29.87 23.70
N LEU A 121 10.11 30.49 23.33
CA LEU A 121 9.24 31.25 24.23
C LEU A 121 8.63 30.34 25.30
N LYS A 122 7.99 29.22 24.91
CA LYS A 122 7.40 28.25 25.84
C LYS A 122 8.45 27.71 26.82
N ARG A 123 9.67 27.46 26.35
CA ARG A 123 10.79 27.02 27.20
C ARG A 123 11.21 28.09 28.20
N GLN A 124 11.24 29.35 27.79
CA GLN A 124 11.56 30.46 28.70
C GLN A 124 10.47 30.63 29.76
N GLU A 125 9.20 30.59 29.36
CA GLU A 125 8.04 30.66 30.27
C GLU A 125 8.06 29.52 31.29
N ALA A 126 8.28 28.27 30.85
CA ALA A 126 8.40 27.13 31.73
C ALA A 126 9.54 27.29 32.74
N ASN A 127 10.70 27.80 32.30
CA ASN A 127 11.82 28.11 33.20
C ASN A 127 11.46 29.20 34.22
N THR A 128 10.75 30.27 33.82
CA THR A 128 10.30 31.31 34.77
C THR A 128 9.31 30.79 35.79
N GLN A 129 8.48 29.82 35.42
CA GLN A 129 7.55 29.14 36.31
C GLN A 129 8.20 27.97 37.10
N ASN A 130 9.50 27.72 36.92
CA ASN A 130 10.22 26.56 37.44
C ASN A 130 9.53 25.21 37.12
N LYS A 131 8.87 25.14 35.96
CA LYS A 131 8.25 23.92 35.44
C LYS A 131 9.12 23.32 34.34
N ARG A 132 9.08 22.00 34.23
CA ARG A 132 9.66 21.30 33.09
C ARG A 132 8.62 21.22 31.98
N LEU A 133 9.05 21.53 30.76
CA LEU A 133 8.22 21.41 29.58
C LEU A 133 7.87 19.93 29.32
N THR A 134 6.59 19.65 29.13
CA THR A 134 6.07 18.29 28.91
C THR A 134 5.74 18.07 27.43
N LEU A 135 5.40 16.82 27.08
CA LEU A 135 5.02 16.47 25.71
C LEU A 135 3.72 17.16 25.29
N ASP A 136 2.76 17.26 26.21
CA ASP A 136 1.44 17.86 25.99
C ASP A 136 1.55 19.35 25.59
N ASP A 137 2.55 20.07 26.11
CA ASP A 137 2.80 21.49 25.78
C ASP A 137 3.24 21.70 24.31
N LEU A 138 3.65 20.62 23.62
CA LEU A 138 4.24 20.64 22.27
C LEU A 138 3.50 19.79 21.25
N GLU A 139 2.38 19.17 21.62
CA GLU A 139 1.63 18.24 20.76
C GLU A 139 1.27 18.86 19.40
N ASP A 140 0.84 20.13 19.39
CA ASP A 140 0.49 20.89 18.18
C ASP A 140 1.65 21.05 17.17
N SER A 141 2.89 20.93 17.66
CA SER A 141 4.12 21.21 16.92
C SER A 141 5.04 20.00 16.77
N TRP A 142 4.58 18.82 17.24
CA TRP A 142 5.41 17.62 17.40
C TRP A 142 6.13 17.19 16.12
N ASP A 143 5.37 17.09 15.01
CA ASP A 143 5.86 16.67 13.69
C ASP A 143 6.38 17.86 12.83
N ARG A 144 6.63 19.03 13.44
CA ARG A 144 6.98 20.27 12.72
C ARG A 144 8.40 20.73 13.04
N GLY A 145 8.92 21.60 12.17
CA GLY A 145 10.26 22.18 12.30
C GLY A 145 11.38 21.39 11.64
N ILE A 146 12.50 22.06 11.41
CA ILE A 146 13.76 21.49 10.91
C ILE A 146 14.90 22.01 11.81
N PRO A 147 15.52 21.15 12.63
CA PRO A 147 15.14 19.76 12.93
C PRO A 147 13.72 19.65 13.51
N ARG A 148 13.09 18.47 13.41
CA ARG A 148 11.76 18.23 13.97
C ARG A 148 11.78 18.33 15.50
N ILE A 149 10.71 18.87 16.10
CA ILE A 149 10.62 19.05 17.56
C ILE A 149 10.70 17.73 18.32
N ASP A 150 10.08 16.66 17.79
CA ASP A 150 10.08 15.33 18.37
C ASP A 150 11.49 14.78 18.68
N THR A 151 12.51 15.19 17.92
CA THR A 151 13.91 14.80 18.11
C THR A 151 14.45 15.17 19.49
N LEU A 152 13.88 16.20 20.13
CA LEU A 152 14.25 16.63 21.48
C LEU A 152 13.92 15.59 22.56
N PHE A 153 12.99 14.69 22.29
CA PHE A 153 12.46 13.69 23.23
C PHE A 153 12.94 12.26 22.92
N GLN A 154 13.92 12.12 22.01
CA GLN A 154 14.54 10.82 21.74
C GLN A 154 15.28 10.26 22.96
N LYS A 155 15.24 8.94 23.12
CA LYS A 155 15.90 8.22 24.22
C LYS A 155 17.42 8.45 24.23
N ASP A 156 18.04 8.44 23.05
CA ASP A 156 19.49 8.47 22.90
C ASP A 156 20.06 9.87 22.66
N ARG A 157 19.27 10.93 22.89
CA ARG A 157 19.66 12.33 22.62
C ARG A 157 21.02 12.72 23.23
N HIS A 158 21.33 12.22 24.42
CA HIS A 158 22.61 12.51 25.09
C HIS A 158 23.81 11.90 24.37
N VAL A 159 23.64 10.72 23.75
CA VAL A 159 24.68 10.07 22.96
C VAL A 159 24.82 10.77 21.61
N LEU A 160 23.71 11.15 20.98
CA LEU A 160 23.68 11.84 19.69
C LEU A 160 24.36 13.22 19.72
N ALA A 161 24.49 13.84 20.90
CA ALA A 161 25.25 15.06 21.07
C ALA A 161 26.74 14.90 20.68
N TYR A 162 27.30 13.69 20.80
CA TYR A 162 28.68 13.36 20.44
C TYR A 162 28.83 12.95 18.98
N ASP A 163 27.74 12.63 18.28
CA ASP A 163 27.74 12.25 16.87
C ASP A 163 27.87 13.50 15.98
N LYS A 164 29.12 13.94 15.79
CA LYS A 164 29.46 15.13 14.99
C LYS A 164 29.72 14.73 13.53
N GLU A 165 29.51 15.68 12.62
CA GLU A 165 29.84 15.54 11.20
C GLU A 165 29.18 14.35 10.48
N TRP A 166 28.11 13.82 11.07
CA TRP A 166 27.38 12.67 10.54
C TRP A 166 26.88 12.86 9.11
N ARG A 167 26.60 14.11 8.68
CA ARG A 167 26.24 14.42 7.28
C ARG A 167 27.38 14.13 6.30
N ILE A 168 28.60 14.52 6.66
CA ILE A 168 29.80 14.29 5.82
C ILE A 168 30.09 12.80 5.75
N LEU A 169 29.99 12.11 6.89
CA LEU A 169 30.15 10.65 6.96
C LEU A 169 29.13 9.92 6.08
N LYS A 170 27.86 10.36 6.06
CA LYS A 170 26.82 9.80 5.17
C LYS A 170 27.06 10.12 3.68
N GLN A 171 27.64 11.28 3.36
CA GLN A 171 27.96 11.64 1.97
C GLN A 171 29.22 10.94 1.45
N ASN A 172 30.05 10.38 2.32
CA ASN A 172 31.31 9.74 1.94
C ASN A 172 31.08 8.52 1.02
N PRO A 173 31.69 8.46 -0.17
CA PRO A 173 31.61 7.32 -1.08
C PRO A 173 31.99 5.98 -0.45
N PHE A 174 32.90 5.96 0.54
CA PHE A 174 33.28 4.75 1.27
C PHE A 174 32.18 4.25 2.22
N TRP A 175 31.39 5.16 2.80
CA TRP A 175 30.21 4.79 3.57
C TRP A 175 29.18 4.14 2.65
N TRP A 176 29.02 4.65 1.43
CA TRP A 176 28.15 4.06 0.40
C TRP A 176 28.61 2.70 -0.09
N THR A 177 29.91 2.49 -0.34
CA THR A 177 30.43 1.15 -0.70
C THR A 177 30.22 0.16 0.44
N HIS A 178 30.37 0.59 1.68
CA HIS A 178 30.07 -0.23 2.85
C HIS A 178 28.57 -0.55 2.98
N GLN A 179 27.66 0.40 2.77
CA GLN A 179 26.21 0.15 2.75
C GLN A 179 25.79 -0.77 1.60
N ARG A 180 26.39 -0.60 0.42
CA ARG A 180 26.16 -1.48 -0.74
C ARG A 180 26.69 -2.88 -0.50
N TYR A 181 27.83 -3.01 0.19
CA TYR A 181 28.34 -4.29 0.68
C TYR A 181 27.38 -4.93 1.71
N LYS A 182 26.83 -4.15 2.66
CA LYS A 182 25.78 -4.62 3.58
C LYS A 182 24.53 -5.12 2.84
N MET A 183 24.05 -4.40 1.83
CA MET A 183 22.96 -4.86 0.96
C MET A 183 23.27 -6.20 0.27
N LEU A 184 24.46 -6.33 -0.31
CA LEU A 184 24.89 -7.53 -1.02
C LEU A 184 25.09 -8.73 -0.09
N THR A 185 25.45 -8.50 1.16
CA THR A 185 25.68 -9.53 2.18
C THR A 185 24.44 -9.84 3.03
N GLY A 186 23.31 -9.17 2.77
CA GLY A 186 22.05 -9.42 3.47
C GLY A 186 21.96 -8.78 4.86
N LEU A 187 22.90 -7.91 5.21
CA LEU A 187 22.81 -7.05 6.39
C LEU A 187 21.83 -5.89 6.11
N GLU A 188 21.11 -5.43 7.13
CA GLU A 188 20.24 -4.26 6.99
C GLU A 188 21.07 -3.06 6.54
N ALA A 189 20.80 -2.60 5.32
CA ALA A 189 21.33 -1.37 4.77
C ALA A 189 20.22 -0.33 4.71
N SER A 190 20.59 0.95 4.82
CA SER A 190 19.65 2.05 4.58
C SER A 190 19.07 1.92 3.17
N LYS A 191 17.73 1.85 3.07
CA LYS A 191 16.99 1.54 1.83
C LYS A 191 16.81 2.76 0.91
N THR A 192 17.30 3.94 1.27
CA THR A 192 17.07 5.20 0.54
C THR A 192 18.36 5.80 -0.01
N TRP A 193 18.36 6.07 -1.32
CA TRP A 193 19.41 6.81 -2.01
C TRP A 193 18.86 8.15 -2.54
N PRO A 194 19.54 9.29 -2.37
CA PRO A 194 20.48 9.63 -1.30
C PRO A 194 19.70 10.12 -0.07
N ASP A 195 19.95 9.47 1.07
CA ASP A 195 19.42 9.86 2.38
C ASP A 195 20.19 11.08 2.90
N TRP A 196 19.89 12.25 2.30
CA TRP A 196 20.50 13.54 2.63
C TRP A 196 20.21 13.98 4.08
N GLY A 197 19.15 13.42 4.67
CA GLY A 197 18.76 13.63 6.06
C GLY A 197 19.08 12.45 6.97
N SER A 198 18.78 12.60 8.26
CA SER A 198 18.77 11.49 9.21
C SER A 198 17.51 11.55 10.04
N ASP A 199 16.69 10.51 10.03
CA ASP A 199 15.51 10.44 10.92
C ASP A 199 15.92 10.58 12.40
N ILE A 200 17.17 10.25 12.73
CA ILE A 200 17.73 10.40 14.07
C ILE A 200 18.01 11.86 14.41
N HIS A 201 18.63 12.63 13.51
CA HIS A 201 19.08 14.01 13.79
C HIS A 201 18.09 15.08 13.31
N ASP A 202 17.46 14.85 12.17
CA ASP A 202 16.52 15.75 11.53
C ASP A 202 15.07 15.44 11.89
N GLY A 203 14.78 14.21 12.32
CA GLY A 203 13.43 13.69 12.45
C GLY A 203 12.81 13.31 11.11
N LYS A 204 11.61 12.75 11.14
CA LYS A 204 10.92 12.31 9.92
C LYS A 204 10.33 13.51 9.18
N LEU A 205 10.88 13.82 7.99
CA LEU A 205 10.54 15.04 7.25
C LEU A 205 9.31 14.91 6.33
N TRP A 206 8.61 13.78 6.34
CA TRP A 206 7.40 13.56 5.54
C TRP A 206 6.42 12.64 6.27
N ASN A 207 5.12 12.89 6.07
CA ASN A 207 4.05 12.05 6.58
C ASN A 207 3.06 11.75 5.45
N LEU A 208 2.85 10.46 5.16
CA LEU A 208 1.97 9.99 4.09
C LEU A 208 0.75 9.22 4.63
N ASN A 209 0.45 9.39 5.93
CA ASN A 209 -0.73 8.75 6.54
C ASN A 209 -2.02 9.27 5.91
N ASN A 210 -2.10 10.58 5.64
CA ASN A 210 -3.27 11.17 4.98
C ASN A 210 -3.40 10.70 3.52
N TYR A 211 -2.28 10.56 2.80
CA TYR A 211 -2.31 9.97 1.45
C TYR A 211 -2.95 8.59 1.47
N ARG A 212 -2.61 7.78 2.46
CA ARG A 212 -3.15 6.44 2.63
C ARG A 212 -4.65 6.44 2.92
N THR A 213 -5.14 7.29 3.83
CA THR A 213 -6.57 7.37 4.17
C THR A 213 -7.38 7.85 2.97
N ASP A 214 -6.90 8.88 2.30
CA ASP A 214 -7.59 9.49 1.18
C ASP A 214 -7.56 8.57 -0.04
N MET A 215 -6.50 7.77 -0.22
CA MET A 215 -6.45 6.72 -1.25
C MET A 215 -7.52 5.65 -1.03
N ILE A 216 -7.75 5.23 0.22
CA ILE A 216 -8.82 4.24 0.52
C ILE A 216 -10.18 4.81 0.15
N GLN A 217 -10.45 6.06 0.51
CA GLN A 217 -11.69 6.74 0.13
C GLN A 217 -11.79 6.91 -1.38
N ALA A 218 -10.68 7.27 -2.03
CA ALA A 218 -10.58 7.43 -3.46
C ALA A 218 -10.83 6.13 -4.24
N LEU A 219 -10.65 4.96 -3.61
CA LEU A 219 -10.92 3.66 -4.24
C LEU A 219 -12.33 3.12 -3.95
N GLY A 220 -13.23 3.95 -3.38
CA GLY A 220 -14.58 3.53 -3.02
C GLY A 220 -14.73 3.00 -1.59
N GLY A 221 -13.76 3.29 -0.71
CA GLY A 221 -13.76 2.85 0.68
C GLY A 221 -13.34 1.39 0.85
N VAL A 222 -13.31 0.92 2.09
CA VAL A 222 -12.88 -0.45 2.40
C VAL A 222 -13.83 -1.49 1.78
N GLU A 223 -15.15 -1.30 1.89
CA GLU A 223 -16.14 -2.23 1.30
C GLU A 223 -16.03 -2.28 -0.23
N GLY A 224 -15.87 -1.13 -0.90
CA GLY A 224 -15.65 -1.07 -2.34
C GLY A 224 -14.38 -1.78 -2.80
N ILE A 225 -13.26 -1.58 -2.09
CA ILE A 225 -12.00 -2.30 -2.37
C ILE A 225 -12.18 -3.81 -2.21
N LEU A 226 -12.87 -4.25 -1.16
CA LEU A 226 -12.98 -5.68 -0.85
C LEU A 226 -13.85 -6.46 -1.84
N GLU A 227 -14.73 -5.82 -2.61
CA GLU A 227 -15.44 -6.45 -3.75
C GLU A 227 -14.52 -7.00 -4.81
N HIS A 228 -13.40 -6.33 -5.04
CA HIS A 228 -12.39 -6.72 -6.01
C HIS A 228 -11.53 -7.90 -5.53
N THR A 229 -11.79 -8.38 -4.31
CA THR A 229 -11.00 -9.39 -3.61
C THR A 229 -11.83 -10.61 -3.25
N LEU A 230 -11.16 -11.72 -2.98
CA LEU A 230 -11.80 -12.96 -2.50
C LEU A 230 -12.30 -12.85 -1.04
N CYS A 231 -12.24 -11.67 -0.41
CA CYS A 231 -12.55 -11.43 1.01
C CYS A 231 -14.00 -11.78 1.39
N LYS A 232 -14.98 -11.65 0.47
CA LYS A 232 -16.36 -12.07 0.74
C LYS A 232 -16.48 -13.55 1.18
N GLY A 233 -15.51 -14.40 0.82
CA GLY A 233 -15.45 -15.79 1.28
C GLY A 233 -14.45 -16.08 2.41
N LEU A 234 -13.53 -15.15 2.74
CA LEU A 234 -12.38 -15.43 3.62
C LEU A 234 -11.94 -14.19 4.43
N GLN A 235 -12.77 -13.74 5.37
CA GLN A 235 -12.46 -12.58 6.23
C GLN A 235 -11.25 -12.78 7.18
N ARG A 236 -10.71 -14.00 7.36
CA ARG A 236 -9.77 -14.31 8.48
C ARG A 236 -8.35 -14.78 8.13
N ILE A 237 -7.92 -14.82 6.87
CA ILE A 237 -6.65 -15.51 6.50
C ILE A 237 -5.43 -14.57 6.31
N PHE A 238 -5.61 -13.26 6.20
CA PHE A 238 -4.55 -12.37 5.70
C PHE A 238 -3.59 -11.79 6.77
N GLN A 239 -3.25 -12.55 7.81
CA GLN A 239 -2.20 -12.15 8.74
C GLN A 239 -1.28 -13.33 9.08
N ARG A 240 -0.11 -13.37 8.42
CA ARG A 240 1.21 -13.80 8.94
C ARG A 240 2.20 -14.06 7.80
N GLY A 241 3.14 -13.14 7.61
CA GLY A 241 4.39 -13.45 6.91
C GLY A 241 5.39 -14.05 7.91
N LYS A 242 5.92 -15.23 7.64
CA LYS A 242 7.08 -15.79 8.36
C LYS A 242 8.37 -15.43 7.60
N GLU A 243 9.45 -15.16 8.33
CA GLU A 243 10.78 -14.93 7.74
C GLU A 243 11.35 -16.22 7.16
N LEU A 244 11.94 -16.13 5.96
CA LEU A 244 12.49 -17.25 5.19
C LEU A 244 13.84 -16.90 4.57
N THR A 245 14.68 -17.93 4.37
CA THR A 245 16.08 -17.83 3.94
C THR A 245 16.26 -17.63 2.43
N ASN A 246 17.44 -17.17 1.99
CA ASN A 246 17.70 -16.76 0.61
C ASN A 246 17.57 -17.88 -0.44
N ALA A 247 17.91 -19.13 -0.11
CA ALA A 247 17.72 -20.28 -1.02
C ALA A 247 16.25 -20.66 -1.20
N GLN A 248 15.41 -20.36 -0.21
CA GLN A 248 13.96 -20.55 -0.30
C GLN A 248 13.33 -19.49 -1.23
N ARG A 249 13.88 -18.26 -1.30
CA ARG A 249 13.34 -17.13 -2.10
C ARG A 249 13.36 -17.33 -3.62
N SER A 250 14.30 -18.10 -4.19
CA SER A 250 14.37 -18.32 -5.65
C SER A 250 13.24 -19.22 -6.17
N GLY A 251 12.82 -20.23 -5.40
CA GLY A 251 11.60 -21.00 -5.62
C GLY A 251 10.33 -20.31 -5.10
N LEU A 252 10.44 -19.49 -4.05
CA LEU A 252 9.34 -18.75 -3.43
C LEU A 252 8.94 -17.44 -4.10
N ASN A 253 9.64 -16.91 -5.09
CA ASN A 253 9.14 -15.74 -5.84
C ASN A 253 7.75 -16.00 -6.46
N GLN A 254 7.34 -17.27 -6.57
CA GLN A 254 5.99 -17.65 -6.96
C GLN A 254 4.96 -17.54 -5.82
N ILE A 255 5.32 -17.65 -4.53
CA ILE A 255 4.37 -17.74 -3.40
C ILE A 255 3.74 -16.38 -3.03
N PRO A 256 4.47 -15.27 -2.81
CA PRO A 256 3.87 -13.96 -2.60
C PRO A 256 2.99 -13.54 -3.79
N ASN A 257 3.46 -13.83 -5.01
CA ASN A 257 2.69 -13.58 -6.24
C ASN A 257 1.45 -14.48 -6.33
N ARG A 258 1.51 -15.69 -5.78
CA ARG A 258 0.37 -16.60 -5.70
C ARG A 258 -0.69 -16.11 -4.71
N HIS A 259 -0.28 -15.63 -3.54
CA HIS A 259 -1.21 -15.00 -2.59
C HIS A 259 -1.85 -13.76 -3.18
N PHE A 260 -1.06 -12.88 -3.81
CA PHE A 260 -1.55 -11.70 -4.50
C PHE A 260 -2.56 -12.04 -5.60
N THR A 261 -2.20 -12.97 -6.50
CA THR A 261 -3.10 -13.37 -7.60
C THR A 261 -4.35 -14.10 -7.12
N SER A 262 -4.27 -14.86 -6.02
CA SER A 262 -5.45 -15.48 -5.40
C SER A 262 -6.37 -14.45 -4.74
N TRP A 263 -5.80 -13.47 -4.03
CA TRP A 263 -6.55 -12.42 -3.34
C TRP A 263 -7.35 -11.57 -4.31
N TRP A 264 -6.71 -11.10 -5.38
CA TRP A 264 -7.32 -10.29 -6.44
C TRP A 264 -7.99 -11.12 -7.55
N SER A 265 -8.20 -12.42 -7.34
CA SER A 265 -8.70 -13.33 -8.37
C SER A 265 -10.07 -12.95 -8.96
N PRO A 266 -11.05 -12.42 -8.20
CA PRO A 266 -12.33 -11.99 -8.79
C PRO A 266 -12.17 -10.88 -9.83
N THR A 267 -11.16 -10.02 -9.66
CA THR A 267 -10.86 -8.90 -10.57
C THR A 267 -9.97 -9.33 -11.73
N ILE A 268 -8.97 -10.17 -11.45
CA ILE A 268 -7.99 -10.60 -12.45
C ILE A 268 -8.63 -11.63 -13.41
N ASP A 269 -9.49 -12.53 -12.92
CA ASP A 269 -10.08 -13.63 -13.71
C ASP A 269 -11.52 -13.33 -14.17
N ARG A 270 -11.76 -12.08 -14.59
CA ARG A 270 -13.09 -11.61 -14.99
C ARG A 270 -13.46 -12.02 -16.42
N ALA A 271 -14.72 -12.39 -16.64
CA ALA A 271 -15.25 -12.85 -17.92
C ALA A 271 -15.23 -11.77 -19.03
N ASN A 272 -15.36 -10.50 -18.64
CA ASN A 272 -15.54 -9.36 -19.54
C ASN A 272 -14.23 -8.92 -20.27
N VAL A 273 -13.31 -9.85 -20.50
CA VAL A 273 -11.91 -9.52 -20.82
C VAL A 273 -11.23 -10.44 -21.83
N TYR A 274 -11.58 -11.72 -21.89
CA TYR A 274 -11.02 -12.63 -22.89
C TYR A 274 -12.17 -13.33 -23.60
N VAL A 275 -12.54 -12.80 -24.76
CA VAL A 275 -13.72 -13.25 -25.51
C VAL A 275 -13.55 -14.69 -26.02
N ASP A 276 -12.32 -15.20 -26.15
CA ASP A 276 -12.06 -16.45 -26.91
C ASP A 276 -11.27 -17.54 -26.16
N PHE A 277 -11.10 -17.46 -24.84
CA PHE A 277 -10.35 -18.48 -24.08
C PHE A 277 -10.89 -18.67 -22.67
N GLN A 278 -11.98 -19.44 -22.57
CA GLN A 278 -12.59 -19.88 -21.33
C GLN A 278 -12.30 -21.37 -21.13
N VAL A 279 -11.68 -21.74 -20.01
CA VAL A 279 -11.38 -23.14 -19.67
C VAL A 279 -11.96 -23.46 -18.30
N GLN A 280 -12.77 -24.51 -18.23
CA GLN A 280 -13.26 -25.02 -16.96
C GLN A 280 -12.16 -25.79 -16.23
N LEU A 281 -12.01 -25.55 -14.93
CA LEU A 281 -11.07 -26.27 -14.10
C LEU A 281 -11.66 -27.65 -13.71
N ASN A 282 -10.87 -28.71 -13.93
CA ASN A 282 -11.29 -30.09 -13.70
C ASN A 282 -11.92 -30.29 -12.31
N PHE A 283 -13.05 -31.01 -12.27
CA PHE A 283 -13.80 -31.34 -11.06
C PHE A 283 -14.35 -30.14 -10.27
N THR A 284 -14.46 -28.97 -10.89
CA THR A 284 -15.06 -27.76 -10.29
C THR A 284 -15.97 -27.06 -11.29
N GLY A 285 -16.83 -26.16 -10.81
CA GLY A 285 -17.62 -25.26 -11.68
C GLY A 285 -16.90 -23.95 -12.04
N ILE A 286 -15.58 -23.86 -11.82
CA ILE A 286 -14.83 -22.62 -11.98
C ILE A 286 -14.33 -22.50 -13.41
N PHE A 287 -14.64 -21.38 -14.05
CA PHE A 287 -14.12 -21.01 -15.36
C PHE A 287 -12.96 -20.04 -15.23
N MET A 288 -11.84 -20.38 -15.86
CA MET A 288 -10.69 -19.50 -15.99
C MET A 288 -10.74 -18.79 -17.35
N HIS A 289 -10.66 -17.47 -17.34
CA HIS A 289 -10.75 -16.63 -18.54
C HIS A 289 -9.38 -16.29 -19.12
N GLY A 290 -8.37 -17.14 -18.92
CA GLY A 290 -7.04 -16.99 -19.50
C GLY A 290 -5.99 -17.85 -18.81
N LYS A 291 -4.78 -17.88 -19.38
CA LYS A 291 -3.68 -18.67 -18.83
C LYS A 291 -2.97 -17.92 -17.70
N ILE A 292 -3.49 -18.05 -16.47
CA ILE A 292 -2.88 -17.52 -15.24
C ILE A 292 -2.41 -18.71 -14.37
N PRO A 293 -1.16 -19.20 -14.52
CA PRO A 293 -0.70 -20.42 -13.86
C PRO A 293 -0.76 -20.35 -12.33
N THR A 294 -0.41 -19.20 -11.75
CA THR A 294 -0.39 -19.01 -10.29
C THR A 294 -1.79 -19.12 -9.69
N LEU A 295 -2.80 -18.58 -10.38
CA LEU A 295 -4.19 -18.69 -9.96
C LEU A 295 -4.71 -20.12 -10.11
N LYS A 296 -4.40 -20.80 -11.21
CA LYS A 296 -4.77 -22.21 -11.43
C LYS A 296 -4.27 -23.10 -10.29
N ILE A 297 -3.00 -22.93 -9.88
CA ILE A 297 -2.42 -23.69 -8.77
C ILE A 297 -3.16 -23.37 -7.45
N SER A 298 -3.52 -22.11 -7.19
CA SER A 298 -4.33 -21.68 -6.03
C SER A 298 -5.68 -22.37 -5.96
N LEU A 299 -6.46 -22.31 -7.04
CA LEU A 299 -7.80 -22.89 -7.11
C LEU A 299 -7.77 -24.42 -7.00
N ILE A 300 -6.83 -25.08 -7.68
CA ILE A 300 -6.64 -26.54 -7.55
C ILE A 300 -6.32 -26.92 -6.10
N GLN A 301 -5.52 -26.12 -5.39
CA GLN A 301 -5.19 -26.38 -3.98
C GLN A 301 -6.38 -26.19 -3.04
N ILE A 302 -7.24 -25.21 -3.29
CA ILE A 302 -8.47 -24.98 -2.50
C ILE A 302 -9.44 -26.15 -2.70
N PHE A 303 -9.70 -26.56 -3.94
CA PHE A 303 -10.68 -27.61 -4.26
C PHE A 303 -10.08 -29.02 -4.35
N ARG A 304 -8.99 -29.30 -3.61
CA ARG A 304 -8.40 -30.65 -3.55
C ARG A 304 -9.37 -31.66 -2.97
N VAL A 305 -9.11 -32.95 -3.24
CA VAL A 305 -9.86 -34.07 -2.66
C VAL A 305 -11.37 -33.95 -2.95
N HIS A 306 -11.70 -33.55 -4.17
CA HIS A 306 -13.07 -33.39 -4.67
C HIS A 306 -13.95 -32.49 -3.79
N LEU A 307 -13.39 -31.47 -3.16
CA LEU A 307 -14.11 -30.57 -2.25
C LEU A 307 -15.38 -29.99 -2.88
N TRP A 308 -15.35 -29.65 -4.17
CA TRP A 308 -16.53 -29.14 -4.88
C TRP A 308 -17.70 -30.13 -4.87
N LEU A 309 -17.43 -31.41 -5.13
CA LEU A 309 -18.46 -32.46 -5.09
C LEU A 309 -18.97 -32.68 -3.67
N LYS A 310 -18.05 -32.69 -2.68
CA LYS A 310 -18.41 -32.84 -1.27
C LYS A 310 -19.30 -31.71 -0.76
N ILE A 311 -19.01 -30.46 -1.15
CA ILE A 311 -19.86 -29.31 -0.79
C ILE A 311 -21.26 -29.50 -1.40
N ARG A 312 -21.33 -29.87 -2.69
CA ARG A 312 -22.62 -30.12 -3.36
C ARG A 312 -23.41 -31.23 -2.66
N GLU A 313 -22.77 -32.35 -2.35
CA GLU A 313 -23.40 -33.48 -1.66
C GLU A 313 -23.87 -33.09 -0.26
N SER A 314 -23.04 -32.37 0.51
CA SER A 314 -23.41 -31.87 1.84
C SER A 314 -24.64 -30.98 1.80
N VAL A 315 -24.66 -29.97 0.92
CA VAL A 315 -25.80 -29.04 0.82
C VAL A 315 -27.09 -29.77 0.44
N VAL A 316 -27.02 -30.77 -0.46
CA VAL A 316 -28.19 -31.57 -0.83
C VAL A 316 -28.67 -32.41 0.36
N LEU A 317 -27.76 -33.06 1.09
CA LEU A 317 -28.11 -33.86 2.26
C LEU A 317 -28.71 -33.00 3.39
N ASP A 318 -28.12 -31.82 3.65
CA ASP A 318 -28.62 -30.89 4.66
C ASP A 318 -30.04 -30.40 4.31
N LEU A 319 -30.31 -30.09 3.04
CA LEU A 319 -31.66 -29.74 2.58
C LEU A 319 -32.65 -30.89 2.73
N CYS A 320 -32.26 -32.13 2.36
CA CYS A 320 -33.12 -33.29 2.55
C CYS A 320 -33.47 -33.49 4.03
N GLN A 321 -32.50 -33.37 4.95
CA GLN A 321 -32.75 -33.49 6.39
C GLN A 321 -33.72 -32.44 6.91
N VAL A 322 -33.65 -31.20 6.41
CA VAL A 322 -34.61 -30.15 6.78
C VAL A 322 -36.00 -30.49 6.26
N PHE A 323 -36.12 -30.97 5.02
CA PHE A 323 -37.43 -31.37 4.47
C PHE A 323 -38.02 -32.59 5.18
N ASP A 324 -37.19 -33.56 5.59
CA ASP A 324 -37.64 -34.74 6.33
C ASP A 324 -38.14 -34.40 7.75
N GLN A 325 -37.72 -33.27 8.33
CA GLN A 325 -38.20 -32.78 9.64
C GLN A 325 -39.55 -32.04 9.57
N GLU A 326 -39.93 -31.58 8.38
CA GLU A 326 -41.17 -30.84 8.12
C GLU A 326 -42.27 -31.75 7.51
N LEU A 327 -42.01 -33.06 7.37
CA LEU A 327 -42.97 -34.12 7.06
C LEU A 327 -43.56 -34.71 8.34
#